data_AF-A0A1H9JW22-F1
#
_entry.id   AF-A0A1H9JW22-F1
#
_cell.length_a   1.000
_cell.length_b   1.000
_cell.length_c   1.000
_cell.angle_alpha   90.00
_cell.angle_beta   90.00
_cell.angle_gamma   90.00
#
_symmetry.space_group_name_H-M   'P 1'
#
loop_
_entity.id
_entity.type
_entity.pdbx_description
1 polymer ?
#
loop_
_entity_poly.entity_id
_entity_poly.type
_entity_poly.pdbx_seq_one_letter_code
_entity_poly.pdbx_strand_id
1 'polypeptide(L)' 'MAYTREQLQAVEAAIVALAAGERVVEVRFGPNDSTRYATAELPQLIGLRDRMKAEIQASENNGRRLRGYRLNHRRGL' A
#
# COMPACT_ATOMS: atom_id res chain seq x y z
N MET A 1 -9.59 -4.45 -4.19
CA MET A 1 -8.28 -5.10 -4.44
C MET A 1 -7.37 -4.81 -3.26
N ALA A 2 -6.50 -5.74 -2.86
CA ALA A 2 -5.46 -5.46 -1.87
C ALA A 2 -4.29 -4.72 -2.55
N TYR A 3 -3.74 -3.69 -1.92
CA TYR A 3 -2.58 -2.99 -2.44
C TYR A 3 -1.31 -3.85 -2.35
N THR A 4 -0.45 -3.81 -3.37
CA THR A 4 0.82 -4.55 -3.40
C THR A 4 2.01 -3.64 -3.06
N ARG A 5 3.15 -4.24 -2.68
CA ARG A 5 4.39 -3.48 -2.42
C ARG A 5 4.88 -2.72 -3.66
N GLU A 6 4.68 -3.28 -4.85
CA GLU A 6 5.07 -2.65 -6.11
C GLU A 6 4.26 -1.36 -6.35
N GLN A 7 2.96 -1.39 -6.05
CA GLN A 7 2.11 -0.20 -6.14
C GLN A 7 2.53 0.86 -5.10
N LEU A 8 2.91 0.46 -3.88
CA LEU A 8 3.44 1.38 -2.88
C LEU A 8 4.73 2.06 -3.37
N GLN A 9 5.66 1.29 -3.96
CA GLN A 9 6.89 1.84 -4.53
C GLN A 9 6.63 2.80 -5.69
N ALA A 10 5.65 2.51 -6.54
CA ALA A 10 5.25 3.40 -7.63
C ALA A 10 4.73 4.75 -7.09
N VAL A 11 3.93 4.73 -6.03
CA VAL A 11 3.45 5.95 -5.35
C VAL A 11 4.60 6.71 -4.70
N GLU A 12 5.54 6.03 -4.04
CA GLU A 12 6.72 6.67 -3.43
C GLU A 12 7.61 7.34 -4.48
N ALA A 13 7.85 6.67 -5.62
CA ALA A 13 8.59 7.23 -6.74
C ALA A 13 7.90 8.48 -7.33
N ALA A 14 6.57 8.44 -7.46
CA ALA A 14 5.78 9.57 -7.91
C ALA A 14 5.85 10.78 -6.96
N ILE A 15 5.83 10.54 -5.64
CA ILE A 15 6.01 11.61 -4.64
C ILE A 15 7.39 12.25 -4.78
N VAL A 16 8.45 11.45 -4.92
CA VAL A 16 9.82 11.96 -5.08
C VAL A 16 9.94 12.75 -6.38
N ALA A 17 9.36 12.26 -7.47
CA ALA A 17 9.34 12.96 -8.76
C ALA A 17 8.65 14.32 -8.66
N LEU A 18 7.45 14.38 -8.08
CA LEU A 18 6.73 15.65 -7.85
C LEU A 18 7.51 16.60 -6.94
N ALA A 19 8.17 16.07 -5.90
CA ALA A 19 9.01 16.86 -5.01
C ALA A 19 10.29 17.37 -5.69
N ALA A 20 10.81 16.65 -6.69
CA ALA A 20 11.97 17.06 -7.49
C ALA A 20 11.63 18.16 -8.51
N GLY A 21 10.35 18.47 -8.71
CA GLY A 21 9.89 19.52 -9.62
C GLY A 21 9.07 19.02 -10.81
N GLU A 22 8.74 17.73 -10.88
CA GLU A 22 7.75 17.24 -11.84
C GLU A 22 6.38 17.85 -11.57
N ARG A 23 5.69 18.25 -12.64
CA ARG A 23 4.36 18.89 -12.55
C ARG A 23 3.24 17.87 -12.47
N VAL A 24 3.39 16.75 -13.15
CA VAL A 24 2.39 15.68 -13.27
C VAL A 24 3.10 14.34 -13.36
N VAL A 25 2.66 13.36 -12.59
CA VAL A 25 3.18 11.98 -12.61
C VAL A 25 2.03 11.00 -12.79
N GLU A 26 2.27 9.95 -13.56
CA GLU A 26 1.30 8.87 -13.77
C GLU A 26 1.69 7.68 -12.89
N VAL A 27 0.78 7.26 -12.00
CA VAL A 27 0.95 6.08 -11.15
C VAL A 27 0.06 4.97 -11.69
N ARG A 28 0.65 3.82 -12.01
CA ARG A 28 -0.07 2.64 -12.49
C ARG A 28 -0.36 1.70 -11.32
N PHE A 29 -1.64 1.50 -11.03
CA PHE A 29 -2.12 0.57 -10.00
C PHE A 29 -2.45 -0.82 -10.57
N GLY A 30 -2.64 -0.95 -11.88
CA GLY A 30 -2.95 -2.24 -12.49
C GLY A 30 -2.76 -2.28 -14.00
N PRO A 31 -3.15 -3.39 -14.65
CA PRO A 31 -2.98 -3.57 -16.09
C PRO A 31 -3.66 -2.45 -16.91
N ASN A 32 -4.82 -1.97 -16.45
CA ASN A 32 -5.59 -0.92 -17.11
C ASN A 32 -5.95 0.24 -16.17
N ASP A 33 -5.32 0.31 -14.99
CA ASP A 33 -5.61 1.31 -13.98
C ASP A 33 -4.36 2.18 -13.77
N SER A 34 -4.42 3.40 -14.29
CA SER A 34 -3.41 4.43 -14.09
C SER A 34 -4.08 5.75 -13.74
N THR A 35 -3.53 6.42 -12.73
CA THR A 35 -4.03 7.70 -12.24
C THR A 35 -2.93 8.73 -12.36
N ARG A 36 -3.26 9.90 -12.89
CA ARG A 36 -2.35 11.04 -12.99
C ARG A 36 -2.54 11.93 -11.78
N TYR A 37 -1.43 12.35 -11.20
CA TYR A 37 -1.41 13.24 -10.05
C TYR A 37 -0.56 14.46 -10.38
N ALA A 38 -1.10 15.64 -10.10
CA ALA A 38 -0.37 16.90 -10.21
C ALA A 38 0.37 17.26 -8.91
N THR A 39 1.32 18.19 -8.98
CA THR A 39 2.01 18.72 -7.79
C THR A 39 1.05 19.29 -6.73
N ALA A 40 -0.11 19.82 -7.14
CA ALA A 40 -1.13 20.29 -6.20
C ALA A 40 -1.75 19.17 -5.34
N GLU A 41 -1.69 17.93 -5.83
CA GLU A 41 -2.25 16.73 -5.20
C GLU A 41 -1.20 15.94 -4.39
N LEU A 42 0.02 16.46 -4.28
CA LEU A 42 1.12 15.89 -3.50
C LEU A 42 0.73 15.54 -2.04
N PRO A 43 0.01 16.40 -1.28
CA PRO A 43 -0.47 16.01 0.05
C PRO A 43 -1.48 14.86 0.03
N GLN A 44 -2.29 14.74 -1.04
CA GLN A 44 -3.23 13.62 -1.19
C GLN A 44 -2.51 12.31 -1.49
N LEU A 45 -1.47 12.35 -2.33
CA LEU A 45 -0.57 11.22 -2.60
C LEU A 45 0.14 10.71 -1.34
N ILE A 46 0.59 11.62 -0.48
CA ILE A 46 1.18 11.28 0.82
C ILE A 46 0.16 10.52 1.67
N GLY A 47 -1.08 11.01 1.77
CA GLY A 47 -2.16 10.33 2.49
C GLY A 47 -2.49 8.95 1.91
N LEU A 48 -2.47 8.81 0.57
CA LEU A 48 -2.67 7.54 -0.10
C LEU A 48 -1.55 6.54 0.25
N ARG A 49 -0.29 6.97 0.22
CA ARG A 49 0.87 6.15 0.62
C ARG A 49 0.71 5.63 2.05
N ASP A 50 0.36 6.49 3.00
CA ASP A 50 0.19 6.09 4.40
C ASP A 50 -0.96 5.09 4.57
N ARG A 51 -2.07 5.27 3.84
CA ARG A 51 -3.19 4.32 3.81
C ARG A 51 -2.77 2.96 3.21
N MET A 52 -2.10 2.95 2.06
CA MET A 52 -1.62 1.73 1.42
C MET A 52 -0.66 0.96 2.34
N LYS A 53 0.25 1.68 3.00
CA LYS A 53 1.18 1.08 3.97
C LYS A 53 0.44 0.45 5.15
N ALA A 54 -0.56 1.14 5.70
CA ALA A 54 -1.40 0.61 6.77
C ALA A 54 -2.17 -0.65 6.34
N GLU A 55 -2.72 -0.68 5.13
CA GLU A 55 -3.46 -1.84 4.59
C GLU A 55 -2.55 -3.04 4.30
N ILE A 56 -1.34 -2.79 3.79
CA ILE A 56 -0.32 -3.85 3.58
C ILE A 56 0.08 -4.44 4.94
N GLN A 57 0.39 -3.60 5.93
CA GLN A 57 0.74 -4.06 7.28
C GLN A 57 -0.42 -4.79 7.97
N ALA A 58 -1.66 -4.31 7.81
CA ALA A 58 -2.85 -4.95 8.35
C ALA A 58 -3.08 -6.33 7.72
N SER A 59 -2.86 -6.46 6.41
CA SER A 59 -2.97 -7.74 5.69
C SER A 59 -1.91 -8.75 6.16
N GLU A 60 -0.65 -8.30 6.35
CA GLU A 60 0.41 -9.15 6.89
C GLU A 60 0.14 -9.60 8.34
N ASN A 61 -0.42 -8.70 9.16
CA ASN A 61 -0.75 -9.00 10.56
C ASN A 61 -1.96 -9.94 10.72
N ASN A 62 -2.98 -9.81 9.85
CA ASN A 62 -4.13 -10.73 9.86
C ASN A 62 -3.73 -12.16 9.48
N GLY A 63 -2.79 -12.32 8.54
CA GLY A 63 -2.23 -13.64 8.19
C GLY A 63 -1.50 -14.32 9.34
N ARG A 64 -0.88 -13.56 10.25
CA ARG A 64 -0.20 -14.10 11.45
C ARG A 64 -1.17 -14.51 12.56
N ARG A 65 -2.26 -13.77 12.76
CA ARG A 65 -3.24 -14.08 13.83
C ARG A 65 -3.98 -15.40 13.59
N LEU A 66 -4.34 -15.72 12.35
CA LEU A 66 -5.02 -16.97 12.02
C LEU A 66 -4.17 -18.23 12.27
N ARG A 67 -2.84 -18.12 12.32
CA ARG A 67 -1.94 -19.26 12.56
C ARG A 67 -1.73 -19.59 14.04
N GLY A 68 -1.98 -18.63 14.94
CA GLY A 68 -1.83 -18.82 16.39
C GLY A 68 -3.03 -19.52 17.08
N TYR A 69 -4.22 -19.49 16.47
CA TYR A 69 -5.44 -20.04 17.09
C TYR A 69 -5.65 -21.56 16.91
N ARG A 70 -4.79 -22.27 16.16
CA ARG A 70 -4.96 -23.72 15.88
C ARG A 70 -4.11 -24.67 16.71
N LEU A 71 -3.43 -24.17 17.74
CA LEU A 71 -2.54 -25.00 18.57
C LEU A 71 -2.88 -24.82 20.06
N ASN A 72 -4.05 -25.28 20.50
CA ASN A 72 -4.32 -25.57 21.93
C ASN A 72 -5.70 -26.23 22.11
N HIS A 73 -5.93 -27.44 21.56
CA HIS A 73 -7.11 -28.24 21.93
C HIS A 73 -6.85 -29.75 21.70
N ARG A 74 -6.02 -30.35 22.56
CA ARG A 74 -5.90 -31.81 22.88
C ARG A 74 -4.54 -31.99 23.55
N ARG A 75 -4.40 -32.48 24.78
CA ARG A 75 -4.96 -33.71 25.36
C ARG A 75 -5.01 -33.54 26.87
N GLY A 76 -6.19 -33.68 27.46
CA GLY A 76 -6.34 -34.34 28.75
C GLY A 76 -6.86 -35.73 28.47
N LEU A 77 -6.11 -36.75 28.85
CA LEU A 77 -6.52 -38.09 29.29
C LEU A 77 -5.28 -38.72 29.93
#